data_AF-A0A611U9L1-F1
#
_entry.id   AF-A0A611U9L1-F1
#
_cell.length_a   1.000
_cell.length_b   1.000
_cell.length_c   1.000
_cell.angle_alpha   90.00
_cell.angle_beta   90.00
_cell.angle_gamma   90.00
#
_symmetry.space_group_name_H-M   'P 1'
#
loop_
_entity.id
_entity.type
_entity.pdbx_description
1 polymer ?
#
loop_
_entity_poly.entity_id
_entity_poly.type
_entity_poly.pdbx_seq_one_letter_code
_entity_poly.pdbx_strand_id
1 'polypeptide(L)' 'SLFYNRKHHIAKQQHAVERTRELFAKSLGYDKPQSQGDYAIAKHFLHCQQAVSDPYAVFLHATTRDDKHWPEANWR' A
#
# COMPACT_ATOMS: atom_id res chain seq x y z
N SER A 1 15.76 -12.64 -18.08
CA SER A 1 16.02 -12.64 -16.63
C SER A 1 17.19 -13.57 -16.35
N LEU A 2 18.27 -12.99 -15.84
CA LEU A 2 19.55 -13.65 -15.58
C LEU A 2 19.74 -14.05 -14.10
N PHE A 3 18.87 -13.54 -13.20
CA PHE A 3 19.06 -13.63 -11.75
C PHE A 3 18.00 -14.46 -11.01
N TYR A 4 16.98 -14.99 -11.69
CA TYR A 4 15.89 -15.75 -11.04
C TYR A 4 15.89 -17.21 -11.45
N ASN A 5 15.82 -18.11 -10.46
CA ASN A 5 15.61 -19.55 -10.68
C ASN A 5 14.18 -19.85 -11.18
N ARG A 6 13.17 -19.12 -10.66
CA ARG A 6 11.76 -19.25 -11.07
C ARG A 6 11.25 -17.93 -11.64
N LYS A 7 10.57 -18.00 -12.77
CA LYS A 7 10.06 -16.84 -13.49
C LYS A 7 8.55 -16.96 -13.63
N HIS A 8 7.83 -15.91 -13.23
CA HIS A 8 6.39 -15.84 -13.35
C HIS A 8 6.03 -14.64 -14.23
N HIS A 9 5.20 -14.87 -15.24
CA HIS A 9 4.59 -13.77 -15.97
C HIS A 9 3.51 -13.13 -15.08
N ILE A 10 3.59 -11.82 -14.89
CA ILE A 10 2.67 -11.00 -14.11
C ILE A 10 2.27 -9.82 -14.98
N ALA A 11 0.97 -9.63 -15.22
CA ALA A 11 0.49 -8.54 -16.06
C ALA A 11 0.94 -7.18 -15.48
N LYS A 12 1.38 -6.26 -16.36
CA LYS A 12 1.83 -4.92 -15.93
C LYS A 12 0.68 -3.96 -15.69
N GLN A 13 -0.41 -4.09 -16.44
CA GLN A 13 -1.60 -3.23 -16.34
C GLN A 13 -2.51 -3.65 -15.18
N GLN A 14 -1.97 -3.61 -13.97
CA GLN A 14 -2.74 -3.82 -12.74
C GLN A 14 -2.06 -3.06 -11.59
N HIS A 15 -2.83 -2.73 -10.56
CA HIS A 15 -2.31 -2.04 -9.38
C HIS A 15 -1.14 -2.82 -8.76
N ALA A 16 -0.15 -2.10 -8.20
CA ALA A 16 1.07 -2.71 -7.68
C ALA A 16 0.79 -3.81 -6.63
N VAL A 17 -0.20 -3.60 -5.77
CA VAL A 17 -0.65 -4.59 -4.77
C VAL A 17 -1.06 -5.91 -5.43
N GLU A 18 -1.84 -5.85 -6.52
CA GLU A 18 -2.31 -7.06 -7.21
C GLU A 18 -1.17 -7.79 -7.92
N ARG A 19 -0.22 -7.05 -8.50
CA ARG A 19 1.00 -7.65 -9.09
C ARG A 19 1.78 -8.47 -8.07
N THR A 20 1.95 -7.92 -6.87
CA THR A 20 2.67 -8.59 -5.78
C THR A 20 1.90 -9.80 -5.27
N ARG A 21 0.57 -9.69 -5.08
CA ARG A 21 -0.29 -10.81 -4.66
C ARG A 21 -0.24 -11.97 -5.66
N GLU A 22 -0.30 -11.67 -6.96
CA GLU A 22 -0.18 -12.67 -8.03
C GLU A 22 1.20 -13.34 -8.05
N LEU A 23 2.27 -12.56 -7.86
CA LEU A 23 3.63 -13.08 -7.79
C LEU A 23 3.79 -14.05 -6.63
N PHE A 24 3.30 -13.71 -5.44
CA PHE A 24 3.37 -14.59 -4.26
C PHE A 24 2.56 -15.86 -4.46
N ALA A 25 1.32 -15.75 -4.95
CA ALA A 25 0.45 -16.88 -5.28
C ALA A 25 1.15 -17.89 -6.21
N LYS A 26 1.72 -17.39 -7.32
CA LYS A 26 2.45 -18.23 -8.29
C LYS A 26 3.75 -18.81 -7.75
N SER A 27 4.47 -18.07 -6.91
CA SER A 27 5.76 -18.50 -6.35
C SER A 27 5.59 -19.56 -5.27
N LEU A 28 4.51 -19.47 -4.48
CA LEU A 28 4.22 -20.33 -3.33
C LEU A 28 3.20 -21.44 -3.64
N GLY A 29 2.57 -21.41 -4.81
CA GLY A 29 1.71 -22.51 -5.30
C GLY A 29 0.30 -22.51 -4.71
N TYR A 30 -0.28 -21.33 -4.48
CA TYR A 30 -1.67 -21.20 -4.05
C TYR A 30 -2.45 -20.25 -4.99
N ASP A 31 -3.78 -20.36 -5.00
CA ASP A 31 -4.63 -19.48 -5.80
C ASP A 31 -4.71 -18.08 -5.21
N LYS A 32 -4.51 -17.05 -6.04
CA LYS A 32 -4.66 -15.65 -5.61
C LYS A 32 -6.11 -15.41 -5.17
N PRO A 33 -6.38 -14.98 -3.92
CA PRO A 33 -7.73 -14.66 -3.49
C PRO A 33 -8.33 -13.53 -4.34
N GLN A 34 -9.63 -13.62 -4.60
CA GLN A 34 -10.39 -12.60 -5.34
C GLN A 34 -10.84 -11.43 -4.45
N SER A 35 -10.77 -11.59 -3.13
CA SER A 35 -11.02 -10.51 -2.19
C SER A 35 -10.00 -9.37 -2.35
N GLN A 36 -10.36 -8.18 -1.88
CA GLN A 36 -9.44 -7.04 -1.77
C GLN A 36 -8.26 -7.41 -0.85
N GLY A 37 -7.07 -6.92 -1.17
CA GLY A 37 -5.88 -7.15 -0.35
C GLY A 37 -6.03 -6.52 1.04
N ASP A 38 -5.70 -7.29 2.07
CA ASP A 38 -5.61 -6.82 3.46
C ASP A 38 -4.13 -6.56 3.80
N TYR A 39 -3.80 -5.34 4.21
CA TYR A 39 -2.47 -4.98 4.68
C TYR A 39 -2.17 -5.56 6.08
N ALA A 40 -3.21 -5.91 6.85
CA ALA A 40 -3.15 -6.48 8.19
C ALA A 40 -2.39 -5.66 9.25
N ILE A 41 -2.03 -4.39 8.97
CA ILE A 41 -1.28 -3.53 9.89
C ILE A 41 -2.14 -2.80 10.92
N ALA A 42 -3.43 -2.56 10.64
CA ALA A 42 -4.29 -1.73 11.50
C ALA A 42 -4.39 -2.26 12.94
N LYS A 43 -4.40 -3.59 13.10
CA LYS A 43 -4.48 -4.26 14.41
C LYS A 43 -3.30 -3.97 15.33
N HIS A 44 -2.13 -3.63 14.76
CA HIS A 44 -0.95 -3.25 15.53
C HIS A 44 -1.17 -1.93 16.29
N PHE A 45 -1.89 -0.98 15.70
CA PHE A 45 -2.09 0.35 16.27
C PHE A 45 -3.22 0.43 17.31
N LEU A 46 -4.09 -0.59 17.38
CA LEU A 46 -5.20 -0.62 18.34
C LEU A 46 -4.71 -0.64 19.80
N HIS A 47 -3.58 -1.28 20.07
CA HIS A 47 -3.01 -1.38 21.43
C HIS A 47 -2.18 -0.15 21.82
N CYS A 48 -1.82 0.69 20.85
CA CYS A 48 -1.06 1.92 21.05
C CYS A 48 -1.96 3.15 21.22
N GLN A 49 -3.22 2.97 21.63
CA GLN A 49 -4.12 4.07 22.00
C GLN A 49 -3.61 4.78 23.27
N GLN A 50 -2.53 5.54 23.15
CA GLN A 50 -2.36 6.73 23.97
C GLN A 50 -3.54 7.64 23.65
N ALA A 51 -4.25 8.03 24.71
CA ALA A 51 -5.54 8.69 24.65
C ALA A 51 -5.51 9.95 23.78
N VAL A 52 -5.89 9.81 22.51
CA VAL A 52 -6.37 10.96 21.75
C VAL A 52 -7.84 11.10 22.13
N SER A 53 -8.08 12.02 23.06
CA SER A 53 -9.38 12.23 23.69
C SER A 53 -10.44 12.72 22.71
N ASP A 54 -10.06 13.48 21.68
CA ASP A 54 -11.00 14.21 20.85
C ASP A 54 -10.85 13.86 19.35
N PRO A 55 -11.96 13.82 18.59
CA PRO A 55 -11.92 13.64 17.15
C PRO A 55 -11.09 14.73 16.45
N TYR A 56 -10.18 14.32 15.56
CA TYR A 56 -9.31 15.23 14.82
C TYR A 56 -9.11 14.74 13.38
N ALA A 57 -8.58 15.62 12.53
CA ALA A 57 -8.19 15.31 11.15
C ALA A 57 -6.66 15.44 10.99
N VAL A 58 -6.08 14.68 10.05
CA VAL A 58 -4.66 14.74 9.68
C VAL A 58 -4.53 15.19 8.24
N PHE A 59 -3.82 16.29 8.00
CA PHE A 59 -3.53 16.80 6.65
C PHE A 59 -2.09 16.47 6.29
N LEU A 60 -1.90 15.62 5.28
CA LEU A 60 -0.59 15.22 4.77
C LEU A 60 -0.17 16.16 3.63
N HIS A 61 0.45 17.29 3.98
CA HIS A 61 0.85 18.33 3.00
C HIS A 61 2.23 18.10 2.37
N ALA A 62 3.10 17.30 3.00
CA ALA A 62 4.47 17.08 2.56
C ALA A 62 4.55 16.02 1.46
N THR A 63 5.31 16.29 0.39
CA THR A 63 5.58 15.35 -0.71
C THR A 63 6.95 15.63 -1.34
N THR A 64 7.42 14.74 -2.21
CA THR A 64 8.83 14.75 -2.67
C THR A 64 9.16 15.71 -3.82
N ARG A 65 8.18 16.24 -4.54
CA ARG A 65 8.40 17.15 -5.69
C ARG A 65 7.48 18.35 -5.58
N ASP A 66 7.98 19.52 -5.96
CA ASP A 66 7.29 20.80 -5.85
C ASP A 66 5.94 20.82 -6.58
N ASP A 67 5.88 20.25 -7.78
CA ASP A 67 4.66 20.16 -8.61
C ASP A 67 3.55 19.26 -8.05
N LYS A 68 3.86 18.45 -7.02
CA LYS A 68 2.88 17.62 -6.32
C LYS A 68 2.33 18.31 -5.06
N HIS A 69 2.90 19.45 -4.66
CA HIS A 69 2.39 20.19 -3.53
C HIS A 69 1.09 20.89 -3.92
N TRP A 70 0.12 20.88 -3.00
CA TRP A 70 -1.00 21.80 -3.09
C TRP A 70 -0.56 23.14 -2.52
N PRO A 71 -0.78 24.28 -3.21
CA PRO A 71 -0.32 25.59 -2.73
C PRO A 71 -0.77 25.88 -1.31
N GLU A 72 0.11 26.43 -0.48
CA GLU A 72 -0.16 26.71 0.93
C GLU A 72 -1.40 27.57 1.15
N ALA A 73 -1.65 28.52 0.25
CA ALA A 73 -2.82 29.40 0.30
C ALA A 73 -4.16 28.63 0.19
N ASN A 74 -4.15 27.44 -0.41
CA ASN A 74 -5.35 26.62 -0.53
C ASN A 74 -5.54 25.67 0.67
N TRP A 75 -4.48 25.40 1.44
CA TRP A 75 -4.55 24.63 2.68
C TRP A 75 -5.10 25.44 3.87
N ARG A 76 -4.93 26.78 3.84
CA ARG A 76 -5.34 27.72 4.89
C ARG A 76 -6.82 28.07 4.80
#